data_AF-K0CDI2-F1
#
_entry.id   AF-K0CDI2-F1
#
_cell.length_a   1.000
_cell.length_b   1.000
_cell.length_c   1.000
_cell.angle_alpha   90.00
_cell.angle_beta   90.00
_cell.angle_gamma   90.00
#
_symmetry.space_group_name_H-M   'P 1'
#
loop_
_entity.id
_entity.type
_entity.pdbx_description
1 polymer ?
#
loop_
_entity_poly.entity_id
_entity_poly.type
_entity_poly.pdbx_seq_one_letter_code
_entity_poly.pdbx_strand_id
1 'polypeptide(L)'
;MKKLLLMSACLALAACGGGGKSYAEHDVGVCPSTARCLLEPGGEHRVTLEGTVATNLSYECGRALYYVLDTATEQLPANQALCPSNAESIAFFLGDRRYEGRWVTLGEAYLPQRLTTRDYRFTLADMVEAPRRIDAGDYRVRNRAALLMALDSDPATSRLELPEVVNELVSEHFDALVPALEFDYPDYAAFRTAWQPLLGAVSAEVPVSGFPADPSTVTARISNANRATRAGEYALETCQDGAAPCDQPEAFDTNQSALRMEALVLPDGRVLGLGQLQKGDPDNGGGEDLVTWEGVPTLTAGLTFQQGHIVGLLNSSAASTDATLTGRLLGHRALYINQRVAGGFVTDFALDLPGSPSAPGGGEAGRVQGSVLGSGNLGLSVRATQTGPMMVNGDGASVAAGYYSVTLKRACTGSSEQCSDFIPTKELGSNGNYPACLHDSSGGCRTLEPNQARERNRADENQIETFVVRISADGAAYAAASCEDEVVPAGLVTAASQSRATVTLLLAPGAANKAGTPHFGTRIDGTLDLTSGNRPLYRTDRYSERLRGIWRDLYRPAQLRAAGSDDLERQDSESRGSVEWRYQGSSCAL
;
A
#
# COMPACT_ATOMS: atom_id res chain seq x y z
N MET A 1 68.45 -15.45 -19.86
CA MET A 1 67.26 -16.29 -20.14
C MET A 1 66.54 -16.49 -18.81
N LYS A 2 65.61 -15.61 -18.40
CA LYS A 2 64.19 -15.51 -18.84
C LYS A 2 63.47 -16.86 -18.79
N LYS A 3 62.73 -17.09 -17.69
CA LYS A 3 61.39 -17.70 -17.58
C LYS A 3 61.22 -18.27 -16.17
N LEU A 4 60.57 -17.53 -15.27
CA LEU A 4 59.68 -18.00 -14.19
C LEU A 4 59.34 -16.80 -13.30
N LEU A 5 58.38 -15.97 -13.71
CA LEU A 5 57.74 -14.93 -12.89
C LEU A 5 56.68 -14.24 -13.76
N LEU A 6 55.58 -14.95 -14.08
CA LEU A 6 54.39 -14.34 -14.73
C LEU A 6 53.16 -15.28 -14.79
N MET A 7 52.94 -16.13 -13.79
CA MET A 7 51.71 -16.96 -13.72
C MET A 7 50.89 -16.80 -12.44
N SER A 8 51.39 -16.15 -11.40
CA SER A 8 50.65 -15.91 -10.15
C SER A 8 49.95 -14.53 -10.08
N ALA A 9 50.24 -13.61 -11.00
CA ALA A 9 49.62 -12.29 -11.03
C ALA A 9 48.39 -12.19 -11.96
N CYS A 10 48.14 -13.20 -12.82
CA CYS A 10 47.00 -13.19 -13.74
C CYS A 10 45.74 -13.90 -13.22
N LEU A 11 45.81 -14.65 -12.11
CA LEU A 11 44.63 -15.25 -11.48
C LEU A 11 43.93 -14.30 -10.50
N ALA A 12 44.54 -13.18 -10.12
CA ALA A 12 43.94 -12.16 -9.25
C ALA A 12 43.19 -11.07 -10.03
N LEU A 13 43.35 -10.97 -11.35
CA LEU A 13 42.73 -9.92 -12.19
C LEU A 13 41.54 -10.42 -13.03
N ALA A 14 41.20 -11.71 -12.98
CA ALA A 14 40.01 -12.24 -13.66
C ALA A 14 38.76 -12.27 -12.76
N ALA A 15 38.83 -11.75 -11.52
CA ALA A 15 37.71 -11.69 -10.57
C ALA A 15 36.99 -10.33 -10.53
N CYS A 16 37.42 -9.34 -11.34
CA CYS A 16 36.73 -8.08 -11.54
C CYS A 16 36.43 -7.92 -13.04
N GLY A 17 35.25 -8.33 -13.47
CA GLY A 17 34.79 -8.18 -14.84
C GLY A 17 33.52 -8.98 -15.05
N GLY A 18 32.41 -8.27 -15.20
CA GLY A 18 31.06 -8.82 -15.10
C GLY A 18 30.72 -9.95 -16.06
N GLY A 19 29.63 -10.64 -15.73
CA GLY A 19 29.06 -11.69 -16.54
C GLY A 19 28.52 -12.80 -15.67
N GLY A 20 27.19 -12.85 -15.53
CA GLY A 20 26.49 -13.81 -14.69
C GLY A 20 26.95 -15.25 -14.87
N LYS A 21 27.43 -15.84 -13.77
CA LYS A 21 27.36 -17.28 -13.50
C LYS A 21 27.08 -17.46 -12.02
N SER A 22 26.02 -18.20 -11.73
CA SER A 22 25.64 -18.58 -10.37
C SER A 22 26.73 -19.43 -9.73
N TYR A 23 27.15 -19.05 -8.52
CA TYR A 23 27.98 -19.89 -7.66
C TYR A 23 27.06 -20.83 -6.87
N ALA A 24 26.46 -21.80 -7.55
CA ALA A 24 25.54 -22.76 -6.93
C ALA A 24 26.22 -24.07 -6.45
N GLU A 25 27.53 -24.26 -6.68
CA GLU A 25 28.17 -25.56 -6.43
C GLU A 25 29.49 -25.52 -5.64
N HIS A 26 29.88 -24.39 -5.06
CA HIS A 26 31.06 -24.33 -4.19
C HIS A 26 30.71 -23.81 -2.79
N ASP A 27 30.76 -24.75 -1.85
CA ASP A 27 30.73 -24.56 -0.42
C ASP A 27 32.02 -23.83 0.00
N VAL A 28 32.09 -22.51 -0.19
CA VAL A 28 33.20 -21.68 0.31
C VAL A 28 32.64 -20.38 0.85
N GLY A 29 32.29 -20.43 2.13
CA GLY A 29 32.38 -19.26 2.98
C GLY A 29 33.81 -18.75 3.01
N VAL A 30 33.96 -17.48 3.40
CA VAL A 30 35.21 -16.72 3.52
C VAL A 30 35.62 -16.00 2.23
N CYS A 31 35.10 -14.78 2.09
CA CYS A 31 35.85 -13.70 1.43
C CYS A 31 37.21 -13.55 2.13
N PRO A 32 38.34 -13.54 1.40
CA PRO A 32 39.65 -13.33 1.99
C PRO A 32 39.66 -12.03 2.81
N SER A 33 40.29 -12.05 3.99
CA SER A 33 40.27 -10.97 5.00
C SER A 33 40.78 -9.59 4.53
N THR A 34 41.23 -9.47 3.28
CA THR A 34 41.69 -8.22 2.66
C THR A 34 40.92 -7.85 1.38
N ALA A 35 40.00 -8.70 0.92
CA ALA A 35 39.15 -8.43 -0.24
C ALA A 35 37.83 -7.82 0.23
N ARG A 36 37.59 -6.56 -0.11
CA ARG A 36 36.25 -5.95 -0.07
C ARG A 36 35.40 -6.68 -1.11
N CYS A 37 34.74 -7.77 -0.71
CA CYS A 37 33.76 -8.44 -1.55
C CYS A 37 32.60 -7.47 -1.78
N LEU A 38 32.63 -6.80 -2.92
CA LEU A 38 31.49 -6.08 -3.47
C LEU A 38 30.46 -7.16 -3.86
N LEU A 39 29.58 -7.51 -2.93
CA LEU A 39 28.43 -8.35 -3.21
C LEU A 39 27.44 -7.47 -3.97
N GLU A 40 27.37 -7.64 -5.29
CA GLU A 40 26.39 -6.94 -6.12
C GLU A 40 24.97 -7.32 -5.66
N PRO A 41 24.12 -6.35 -5.28
CA PRO A 41 22.75 -6.63 -4.87
C PRO A 41 21.97 -7.29 -6.02
N GLY A 42 21.50 -8.52 -5.80
CA GLY A 42 20.79 -9.32 -6.80
C GLY A 42 19.43 -9.82 -6.28
N GLY A 43 18.37 -9.56 -7.04
CA GLY A 43 17.03 -10.02 -6.66
C GLY A 43 15.93 -9.41 -7.53
N GLU A 44 14.80 -10.11 -7.65
CA GLU A 44 13.64 -9.65 -8.42
C GLU A 44 12.68 -8.80 -7.59
N HIS A 45 12.73 -8.94 -6.26
CA HIS A 45 11.88 -8.21 -5.34
C HIS A 45 12.64 -7.08 -4.67
N ARG A 46 12.13 -5.87 -4.79
CA ARG A 46 12.58 -4.71 -4.05
C ARG A 46 11.91 -4.70 -2.68
N VAL A 47 12.68 -4.50 -1.63
CA VAL A 47 12.16 -4.28 -0.28
C VAL A 47 12.61 -2.91 0.21
N THR A 48 11.69 -2.11 0.74
CA THR A 48 11.97 -0.75 1.21
C THR A 48 11.71 -0.62 2.70
N LEU A 49 12.69 -0.14 3.47
CA LEU A 49 12.49 0.25 4.86
C LEU A 49 11.99 1.70 4.94
N GLU A 50 10.74 1.87 5.33
CA GLU A 50 10.03 3.14 5.42
C GLU A 50 10.22 3.80 6.79
N GLY A 51 10.27 5.14 6.79
CA GLY A 51 10.52 5.93 8.00
C GLY A 51 11.98 6.04 8.40
N THR A 52 12.80 5.10 7.95
CA THR A 52 14.23 5.02 8.26
C THR A 52 14.99 4.90 6.94
N VAL A 53 15.27 6.05 6.32
CA VAL A 53 16.20 6.09 5.19
C VAL A 53 17.59 6.23 5.77
N ALA A 54 18.32 5.13 5.93
CA ALA A 54 19.65 5.16 6.53
C ALA A 54 20.70 4.57 5.58
N THR A 55 21.77 5.32 5.32
CA THR A 55 22.92 4.79 4.56
C THR A 55 23.70 3.79 5.41
N ASN A 56 24.50 2.94 4.75
CA ASN A 56 25.41 1.99 5.40
C ASN A 56 24.74 0.99 6.36
N LEU A 57 23.43 0.76 6.22
CA LEU A 57 22.76 -0.40 6.79
C LEU A 57 23.03 -1.63 5.93
N SER A 58 23.47 -2.71 6.58
CA SER A 58 23.58 -4.02 5.95
C SER A 58 22.22 -4.71 5.98
N TYR A 59 21.97 -5.61 5.02
CA TYR A 59 20.77 -6.43 5.01
C TYR A 59 21.03 -7.86 4.57
N GLU A 60 20.16 -8.75 5.04
CA GLU A 60 20.11 -10.16 4.67
C GLU A 60 18.74 -10.47 4.11
N CYS A 61 18.69 -11.23 3.02
CA CYS A 61 17.44 -11.72 2.48
C CYS A 61 17.56 -13.20 2.08
N GLY A 62 16.97 -14.09 2.89
CA GLY A 62 17.19 -15.54 2.77
C GLY A 62 18.68 -15.92 2.96
N ARG A 63 19.25 -16.70 2.02
CA ARG A 63 20.69 -17.07 2.06
C ARG A 63 21.61 -16.02 1.43
N ALA A 64 21.06 -14.92 0.92
CA ALA A 64 21.82 -13.87 0.27
C ALA A 64 22.18 -12.77 1.28
N LEU A 65 23.47 -12.46 1.36
CA LEU A 65 24.02 -11.40 2.20
C LEU A 65 24.43 -10.22 1.31
N TYR A 66 24.04 -8.99 1.65
CA TYR A 66 24.38 -7.83 0.86
C TYR A 66 24.88 -6.67 1.74
N TYR A 67 25.95 -6.00 1.29
CA TYR A 67 26.46 -4.76 1.87
C TYR A 67 26.15 -3.61 0.92
N VAL A 68 25.46 -2.57 1.40
CA VAL A 68 25.29 -1.33 0.63
C VAL A 68 26.50 -0.45 0.89
N LEU A 69 27.46 -0.45 -0.04
CA LEU A 69 28.55 0.54 -0.06
C LEU A 69 28.24 1.63 -1.09
N ASP A 70 28.41 2.88 -0.67
CA ASP A 70 28.15 4.09 -1.46
C ASP A 70 29.28 4.36 -2.49
N THR A 71 29.60 3.39 -3.37
CA THR A 71 30.47 3.66 -4.52
C THR A 71 29.93 3.15 -5.86
N ALA A 72 29.33 4.10 -6.59
CA ALA A 72 29.28 4.30 -8.03
C ALA A 72 29.33 3.06 -8.95
N THR A 73 28.16 2.50 -9.30
CA THR A 73 27.70 2.50 -10.71
C THR A 73 26.25 2.03 -10.90
N GLU A 74 25.61 1.37 -9.94
CA GLU A 74 24.14 1.18 -9.88
C GLU A 74 23.68 1.15 -8.41
N GLN A 75 23.56 2.32 -7.77
CA GLN A 75 23.21 2.39 -6.36
C GLN A 75 21.69 2.25 -6.16
N LEU A 76 21.28 1.16 -5.52
CA LEU A 76 19.99 1.11 -4.83
C LEU A 76 19.94 2.23 -3.79
N PRO A 77 18.80 2.93 -3.64
CA PRO A 77 18.60 3.87 -2.55
C PRO A 77 18.93 3.25 -1.20
N ALA A 78 19.44 4.05 -0.26
CA ALA A 78 19.91 3.62 1.06
C ALA A 78 18.89 2.80 1.89
N ASN A 79 17.60 2.95 1.60
CA ASN A 79 16.51 2.24 2.26
C ASN A 79 15.95 1.07 1.46
N GLN A 80 16.59 0.69 0.35
CA GLN A 80 16.13 -0.38 -0.53
C GLN A 80 17.09 -1.57 -0.52
N ALA A 81 16.50 -2.75 -0.52
CA ALA A 81 17.14 -4.04 -0.65
C ALA A 81 16.58 -4.77 -1.88
N LEU A 82 17.40 -5.63 -2.49
CA LEU A 82 16.93 -6.57 -3.50
C LEU A 82 16.98 -8.00 -2.94
N CYS A 83 15.86 -8.69 -3.04
CA CYS A 83 15.64 -10.02 -2.51
C CYS A 83 15.40 -11.02 -3.66
N PRO A 84 16.02 -12.20 -3.60
CA PRO A 84 15.72 -13.28 -4.53
C PRO A 84 14.28 -13.78 -4.31
N SER A 85 13.68 -14.37 -5.35
CA SER A 85 12.26 -14.77 -5.34
C SER A 85 11.90 -15.88 -4.35
N ASN A 86 12.90 -16.57 -3.81
CA ASN A 86 12.76 -17.59 -2.77
C ASN A 86 13.15 -17.09 -1.36
N ALA A 87 13.40 -15.79 -1.18
CA ALA A 87 13.71 -15.26 0.14
C ALA A 87 12.46 -15.27 1.03
N GLU A 88 12.53 -15.96 2.17
CA GLU A 88 11.42 -16.08 3.12
C GLU A 88 11.37 -14.92 4.13
N SER A 89 12.48 -14.23 4.33
CA SER A 89 12.60 -13.11 5.25
C SER A 89 13.67 -12.12 4.83
N ILE A 90 13.61 -10.95 5.45
CA ILE A 90 14.59 -9.88 5.34
C ILE A 90 14.90 -9.31 6.72
N ALA A 91 16.18 -9.10 7.01
CA ALA A 91 16.65 -8.43 8.22
C ALA A 91 17.62 -7.30 7.86
N PHE A 92 17.51 -6.17 8.56
CA PHE A 92 18.49 -5.08 8.50
C PHE A 92 19.32 -5.08 9.78
N PHE A 93 20.61 -4.82 9.69
CA PHE A 93 21.52 -4.90 10.84
C PHE A 93 22.67 -3.89 10.79
N LEU A 94 23.21 -3.60 11.98
CA LEU A 94 24.49 -2.93 12.18
C LEU A 94 25.56 -3.98 12.43
N GLY A 95 26.75 -3.77 11.88
CA GLY A 95 27.84 -4.72 11.93
C GLY A 95 28.00 -5.50 10.63
N ASP A 96 28.92 -6.46 10.69
CA ASP A 96 29.37 -7.23 9.56
C ASP A 96 29.17 -8.71 9.85
N ARG A 97 28.26 -9.33 9.10
CA ARG A 97 27.88 -10.72 9.32
C ARG A 97 28.97 -11.73 8.97
N ARG A 98 30.11 -11.30 8.42
CA ARG A 98 31.32 -12.14 8.30
C ARG A 98 31.83 -12.58 9.68
N TYR A 99 31.49 -11.84 10.74
CA TYR A 99 31.82 -12.17 12.12
C TYR A 99 30.62 -12.82 12.80
N GLU A 100 30.61 -14.15 12.86
CA GLU A 100 29.52 -14.94 13.45
C GLU A 100 29.12 -14.45 14.86
N GLY A 101 27.85 -14.09 15.04
CA GLY A 101 27.29 -13.58 16.29
C GLY A 101 27.68 -12.14 16.66
N ARG A 102 28.35 -11.38 15.77
CA ARG A 102 28.84 -10.03 16.05
C ARG A 102 28.16 -8.95 15.19
N TRP A 103 26.84 -8.92 15.23
CA TRP A 103 26.00 -7.90 14.59
C TRP A 103 24.74 -7.65 15.41
N VAL A 104 24.11 -6.51 15.17
CA VAL A 104 22.89 -6.08 15.87
C VAL A 104 21.75 -6.01 14.87
N THR A 105 20.78 -6.90 14.99
CA THR A 105 19.60 -6.93 14.10
C THR A 105 18.58 -5.87 14.52
N LEU A 106 18.22 -4.98 13.60
CA LEU A 106 17.15 -3.99 13.79
C LEU A 106 15.76 -4.63 13.79
N GLY A 107 15.64 -5.84 13.28
CA GLY A 107 14.43 -6.63 13.22
C GLY A 107 14.44 -7.51 11.97
N GLU A 108 13.47 -8.41 11.90
CA GLU A 108 13.28 -9.32 10.77
C GLU A 108 11.82 -9.23 10.31
N ALA A 109 11.60 -9.10 9.01
CA ALA A 109 10.27 -9.20 8.40
C ALA A 109 10.19 -10.43 7.52
N TYR A 110 9.04 -11.10 7.53
CA TYR A 110 8.78 -12.24 6.66
C TYR A 110 8.22 -11.79 5.32
N LEU A 111 8.80 -12.32 4.24
CA LEU A 111 8.44 -12.01 2.87
C LEU A 111 7.40 -13.01 2.36
N PRO A 112 6.25 -12.52 1.86
CA PRO A 112 5.23 -13.43 1.40
C PRO A 112 5.62 -14.16 0.10
N GLN A 113 5.54 -15.50 0.08
CA GLN A 113 5.96 -16.31 -1.08
C GLN A 113 4.91 -16.35 -2.20
N ARG A 114 3.64 -16.12 -1.88
CA ARG A 114 2.53 -16.11 -2.85
C ARG A 114 2.16 -14.71 -3.34
N LEU A 115 2.83 -13.67 -2.87
CA LEU A 115 2.54 -12.32 -3.34
C LEU A 115 3.22 -12.07 -4.69
N THR A 116 2.39 -11.74 -5.68
CA THR A 116 2.75 -11.44 -7.08
C THR A 116 3.45 -10.10 -7.27
N THR A 117 3.77 -9.39 -6.18
CA THR A 117 4.26 -8.01 -6.21
C THR A 117 5.77 -7.98 -6.09
N ARG A 118 6.41 -7.15 -6.92
CA ARG A 118 7.87 -6.98 -6.90
C ARG A 118 8.36 -5.96 -5.90
N ASP A 119 7.48 -5.20 -5.24
CA ASP A 119 7.89 -4.15 -4.31
C ASP A 119 7.24 -4.37 -2.93
N TYR A 120 8.05 -4.68 -1.92
CA TYR A 120 7.65 -4.70 -0.51
C TYR A 120 8.12 -3.42 0.16
N ARG A 121 7.31 -2.90 1.07
CA ARG A 121 7.72 -1.82 1.98
C ARG A 121 7.62 -2.41 3.38
N PHE A 122 8.29 -1.88 4.39
CA PHE A 122 8.14 -2.28 5.80
C PHE A 122 8.56 -1.09 6.65
N THR A 123 8.01 -0.92 7.84
CA THR A 123 8.57 0.01 8.84
C THR A 123 9.33 -0.78 9.89
N LEU A 124 10.12 -0.10 10.73
CA LEU A 124 10.73 -0.76 11.90
C LEU A 124 9.67 -1.44 12.79
N ALA A 125 8.44 -0.90 12.84
CA ALA A 125 7.36 -1.50 13.63
C ALA A 125 6.85 -2.83 13.05
N ASP A 126 7.03 -3.08 11.75
CA ASP A 126 6.72 -4.37 11.11
C ASP A 126 7.78 -5.44 11.42
N MET A 127 9.02 -5.03 11.71
CA MET A 127 10.17 -5.92 11.83
C MET A 127 10.45 -6.39 13.27
N VAL A 128 9.85 -5.76 14.27
CA VAL A 128 10.12 -6.11 15.68
C VAL A 128 9.35 -7.33 16.14
N GLU A 129 8.10 -7.50 15.69
CA GLU A 129 7.24 -8.63 16.05
C GLU A 129 6.56 -9.21 14.79
N ALA A 130 7.33 -9.40 13.72
CA ALA A 130 6.81 -9.88 12.45
C ALA A 130 6.09 -11.24 12.58
N PRO A 131 4.99 -11.46 11.84
CA PRO A 131 4.42 -10.60 10.81
C PRO A 131 3.48 -9.50 11.36
N ARG A 132 3.47 -9.24 12.66
CA ARG A 132 2.59 -8.23 13.28
C ARG A 132 3.28 -6.88 13.32
N ARG A 133 2.58 -5.85 12.84
CA ARG A 133 2.94 -4.48 13.15
C ARG A 133 2.56 -4.15 14.59
N ILE A 134 3.52 -3.70 15.37
CA ILE A 134 3.29 -3.20 16.72
C ILE A 134 3.26 -1.66 16.76
N ASP A 135 2.92 -1.10 17.92
CA ASP A 135 2.80 0.34 18.07
C ASP A 135 4.16 1.05 17.94
N ALA A 136 4.18 2.23 17.32
CA ALA A 136 5.41 3.02 17.18
C ALA A 136 6.00 3.46 18.52
N GLY A 137 5.17 3.58 19.56
CA GLY A 137 5.55 3.92 20.92
C GLY A 137 6.03 2.73 21.76
N ASP A 138 5.91 1.49 21.26
CA ASP A 138 6.54 0.34 21.91
C ASP A 138 8.04 0.60 22.04
N TYR A 139 8.57 0.42 23.25
CA TYR A 139 9.96 0.76 23.56
C TYR A 139 10.95 0.00 22.67
N ARG A 140 10.62 -1.21 22.23
CA ARG A 140 11.45 -2.02 21.33
C ARG A 140 11.59 -1.35 19.96
N VAL A 141 10.53 -0.74 19.44
CA VAL A 141 10.54 0.00 18.16
C VAL A 141 11.23 1.34 18.34
N ARG A 142 10.85 2.09 19.37
CA ARG A 142 11.40 3.41 19.70
C ARG A 142 12.92 3.34 19.86
N ASN A 143 13.43 2.38 20.61
CA ASN A 143 14.86 2.28 20.92
C ASN A 143 15.70 1.99 19.66
N ARG A 144 15.21 1.16 18.74
CA ARG A 144 15.86 0.91 17.43
C ARG A 144 15.98 2.18 16.60
N ALA A 145 14.88 2.91 16.46
CA ALA A 145 14.86 4.19 15.75
C ALA A 145 15.75 5.24 16.44
N ALA A 146 15.75 5.28 17.78
CA ALA A 146 16.58 6.20 18.56
C ALA A 146 18.09 5.95 18.36
N LEU A 147 18.53 4.69 18.29
CA LEU A 147 19.93 4.35 18.00
C LEU A 147 20.34 4.87 16.62
N LEU A 148 19.54 4.63 15.58
CA LEU A 148 19.86 5.07 14.22
C LEU A 148 19.89 6.60 14.13
N MET A 149 18.97 7.30 14.80
CA MET A 149 18.99 8.76 14.87
C MET A 149 20.21 9.28 15.66
N ALA A 150 20.66 8.56 16.68
CA ALA A 150 21.83 8.96 17.46
C ALA A 150 23.14 8.82 16.68
N LEU A 151 23.22 7.84 15.79
CA LEU A 151 24.38 7.54 14.96
C LEU A 151 24.43 8.39 13.68
N ASP A 152 23.43 9.24 13.44
CA ASP A 152 23.39 10.11 12.26
C ASP A 152 24.50 11.17 12.29
N SER A 153 25.39 11.12 11.29
CA SER A 153 26.47 12.10 11.13
C SER A 153 26.07 13.35 10.37
N ASP A 154 24.93 13.35 9.66
CA ASP A 154 24.43 14.53 8.95
C ASP A 154 22.91 14.74 9.14
N PRO A 155 22.52 15.37 10.27
CA PRO A 155 21.12 15.64 10.57
C PRO A 155 20.51 16.74 9.67
N ALA A 156 21.29 17.37 8.77
CA ALA A 156 20.76 18.37 7.85
C ALA A 156 20.04 17.73 6.65
N THR A 157 20.27 16.43 6.41
CA THR A 157 19.58 15.70 5.33
C THR A 157 18.31 15.01 5.84
N SER A 158 17.39 14.68 4.93
CA SER A 158 16.18 13.90 5.28
C SER A 158 16.47 12.41 5.50
N ARG A 159 17.66 11.94 5.10
CA ARG A 159 18.18 10.59 5.35
C ARG A 159 19.07 10.60 6.60
N LEU A 160 19.18 9.46 7.26
CA LEU A 160 20.16 9.21 8.29
C LEU A 160 21.47 8.80 7.60
N GLU A 161 22.55 9.51 7.86
CA GLU A 161 23.86 9.16 7.33
C GLU A 161 24.64 8.42 8.41
N LEU A 162 24.67 7.09 8.35
CA LEU A 162 25.40 6.29 9.34
C LEU A 162 26.87 6.18 8.92
N PRO A 163 27.85 6.56 9.75
CA PRO A 163 29.26 6.38 9.45
C PRO A 163 29.62 4.90 9.20
N GLU A 164 30.44 4.60 8.19
CA GLU A 164 30.88 3.22 7.90
C GLU A 164 31.55 2.54 9.12
N VAL A 165 32.27 3.33 9.93
CA VAL A 165 32.97 2.89 11.15
C VAL A 165 32.04 2.25 12.18
N VAL A 166 30.73 2.54 12.14
CA VAL A 166 29.74 1.88 13.01
C VAL A 166 29.77 0.36 12.81
N ASN A 167 29.81 -0.09 11.55
CA ASN A 167 29.78 -1.52 11.24
C ASN A 167 31.08 -2.22 11.67
N GLU A 168 32.23 -1.56 11.53
CA GLU A 168 33.52 -2.06 12.00
C GLU A 168 33.54 -2.20 13.53
N LEU A 169 33.18 -1.13 14.25
CA LEU A 169 33.19 -1.12 15.72
C LEU A 169 32.24 -2.16 16.32
N VAL A 170 31.03 -2.31 15.77
CA VAL A 170 30.07 -3.34 16.22
C VAL A 170 30.66 -4.73 16.04
N SER A 171 31.37 -4.99 14.94
CA SER A 171 31.89 -6.32 14.63
C SER A 171 33.14 -6.68 15.42
N GLU A 172 34.05 -5.71 15.60
CA GLU A 172 35.33 -5.95 16.26
C GLU A 172 35.23 -5.91 17.79
N HIS A 173 34.31 -5.09 18.31
CA HIS A 173 34.17 -4.82 19.74
C HIS A 173 32.77 -5.14 20.29
N PHE A 174 32.05 -6.09 19.67
CA PHE A 174 30.68 -6.46 20.02
C PHE A 174 30.45 -6.60 21.53
N ASP A 175 31.20 -7.46 22.21
CA ASP A 175 31.03 -7.76 23.64
C ASP A 175 31.26 -6.54 24.56
N ALA A 176 31.98 -5.52 24.08
CA ALA A 176 32.31 -4.32 24.84
C ALA A 176 31.37 -3.14 24.53
N LEU A 177 30.86 -3.04 23.30
CA LEU A 177 30.10 -1.89 22.82
C LEU A 177 28.59 -2.16 22.67
N VAL A 178 28.19 -3.41 22.48
CA VAL A 178 26.78 -3.82 22.35
C VAL A 178 26.27 -4.30 23.71
N PRO A 179 25.24 -3.67 24.28
CA PRO A 179 24.70 -4.09 25.56
C PRO A 179 23.91 -5.39 25.45
N ALA A 180 23.95 -6.21 26.51
CA ALA A 180 23.33 -7.55 26.52
C ALA A 180 21.81 -7.59 26.29
N LEU A 181 21.07 -6.54 26.67
CA LEU A 181 19.63 -6.45 26.42
C LEU A 181 19.30 -5.85 25.04
N GLU A 182 20.32 -5.44 24.27
CA GLU A 182 20.19 -4.76 22.99
C GLU A 182 19.15 -3.62 23.04
N PHE A 183 17.93 -3.86 22.55
CA PHE A 183 16.86 -2.87 22.49
C PHE A 183 15.78 -3.02 23.57
N ASP A 184 15.85 -4.06 24.41
CA ASP A 184 14.81 -4.46 25.36
C ASP A 184 14.83 -3.65 26.67
N TYR A 185 14.86 -2.32 26.53
CA TYR A 185 14.91 -1.36 27.63
C TYR A 185 13.61 -0.53 27.68
N PRO A 186 12.67 -0.83 28.60
CA PRO A 186 11.46 -0.04 28.75
C PRO A 186 11.74 1.43 29.08
N ASP A 187 12.69 1.68 29.99
CA ASP A 187 13.16 3.02 30.35
C ASP A 187 14.15 3.57 29.32
N TYR A 188 13.81 4.74 28.76
CA TYR A 188 14.60 5.36 27.70
C TYR A 188 15.94 5.90 28.19
N ALA A 189 16.06 6.35 29.44
CA ALA A 189 17.33 6.83 29.99
C ALA A 189 18.32 5.67 30.21
N ALA A 190 17.83 4.53 30.69
CA ALA A 190 18.59 3.30 30.82
C ALA A 190 19.09 2.80 29.45
N PHE A 191 18.21 2.81 28.43
CA PHE A 191 18.59 2.51 27.05
C PHE A 191 19.75 3.39 26.56
N ARG A 192 19.61 4.71 26.68
CA ARG A 192 20.64 5.68 26.27
C ARG A 192 21.97 5.43 27.00
N THR A 193 21.91 5.17 28.30
CA THR A 193 23.09 4.89 29.11
C THR A 193 23.79 3.60 28.66
N ALA A 194 23.02 2.56 28.36
CA ALA A 194 23.55 1.27 27.92
C ALA A 194 24.25 1.34 26.55
N TRP A 195 23.74 2.15 25.62
CA TRP A 195 24.33 2.33 24.29
C TRP A 195 25.34 3.48 24.17
N GLN A 196 25.53 4.25 25.25
CA GLN A 196 26.50 5.35 25.28
C GLN A 196 27.94 4.93 24.93
N PRO A 197 28.44 3.73 25.30
CA PRO A 197 29.78 3.28 24.92
C PRO A 197 29.98 3.19 23.41
N LEU A 198 29.05 2.58 22.66
CA LEU A 198 29.12 2.53 21.20
C LEU A 198 29.09 3.94 20.61
N LEU A 199 28.13 4.77 21.05
CA LEU A 199 28.02 6.15 20.56
C LEU A 199 29.30 6.95 20.85
N GLY A 200 29.90 6.75 22.02
CA GLY A 200 31.18 7.35 22.41
C GLY A 200 32.32 6.93 21.49
N ALA A 201 32.44 5.64 21.20
CA ALA A 201 33.46 5.10 20.30
C ALA A 201 33.30 5.64 18.87
N VAL A 202 32.08 5.68 18.33
CA VAL A 202 31.80 6.27 17.01
C VAL A 202 32.12 7.76 17.01
N SER A 203 31.68 8.50 18.04
CA SER A 203 31.89 9.95 18.16
C SER A 203 33.36 10.36 18.28
N ALA A 204 34.23 9.46 18.72
CA ALA A 204 35.67 9.67 18.77
C ALA A 204 36.31 9.67 17.37
N GLU A 205 35.69 8.98 16.41
CA GLU A 205 36.15 8.87 15.02
C GLU A 205 35.42 9.87 14.10
N VAL A 206 34.10 10.00 14.23
CA VAL A 206 33.24 10.84 13.38
C VAL A 206 32.16 11.51 14.23
N PRO A 207 31.93 12.84 14.08
CA PRO A 207 30.83 13.52 14.77
C PRO A 207 29.47 12.91 14.42
N VAL A 208 28.63 12.71 15.44
CA VAL A 208 27.28 12.16 15.32
C VAL A 208 26.30 12.94 16.20
N SER A 209 25.02 12.87 15.88
CA SER A 209 23.95 13.67 16.50
C SER A 209 23.73 13.35 17.98
N GLY A 210 23.97 12.11 18.37
CA GLY A 210 23.66 11.61 19.71
C GLY A 210 22.16 11.43 19.97
N PHE A 211 21.82 10.80 21.10
CA PHE A 211 20.44 10.42 21.38
C PHE A 211 19.50 11.62 21.49
N PRO A 212 18.35 11.60 20.79
CA PRO A 212 17.29 12.58 21.00
C PRO A 212 16.89 12.64 22.47
N ALA A 213 16.84 13.85 23.04
CA ALA A 213 16.50 14.03 24.45
C ALA A 213 15.05 13.64 24.74
N ASP A 214 14.13 13.99 23.84
CA ASP A 214 12.72 13.66 23.92
C ASP A 214 12.38 12.42 23.08
N PRO A 215 11.95 11.31 23.68
CA PRO A 215 11.54 10.11 22.94
C PRO A 215 10.34 10.35 22.01
N SER A 216 9.53 11.40 22.22
CA SER A 216 8.37 11.70 21.38
C SER A 216 8.75 12.01 19.93
N THR A 217 9.92 12.62 19.72
CA THR A 217 10.44 12.95 18.38
C THR A 217 10.76 11.68 17.60
N VAL A 218 11.29 10.67 18.28
CA VAL A 218 11.59 9.35 17.70
C VAL A 218 10.29 8.64 17.32
N THR A 219 9.33 8.60 18.25
CA THR A 219 8.02 7.97 18.01
C THR A 219 7.25 8.63 16.87
N ALA A 220 7.34 9.96 16.72
CA ALA A 220 6.68 10.68 15.64
C ALA A 220 7.18 10.25 14.25
N ARG A 221 8.49 10.04 14.09
CA ARG A 221 9.09 9.58 12.82
C ARG A 221 8.52 8.22 12.39
N ILE A 222 8.45 7.27 13.31
CA ILE A 222 7.90 5.93 13.04
C ILE A 222 6.39 5.98 12.84
N SER A 223 5.68 6.82 13.61
CA SER A 223 4.24 7.00 13.45
C SER A 223 3.88 7.53 12.06
N ASN A 224 4.67 8.45 11.51
CA ASN A 224 4.49 8.96 10.14
C ASN A 224 4.73 7.87 9.09
N ALA A 225 5.74 7.03 9.27
CA ALA A 225 6.00 5.90 8.38
C ALA A 225 4.89 4.84 8.43
N ASN A 226 4.41 4.51 9.64
CA ASN A 226 3.27 3.61 9.84
C ASN A 226 2.02 4.16 9.17
N ARG A 227 1.80 5.48 9.25
CA ARG A 227 0.72 6.17 8.56
C ARG A 227 0.80 6.01 7.04
N ALA A 228 1.95 6.32 6.46
CA ALA A 228 2.18 6.30 5.02
C ALA A 228 2.04 4.89 4.43
N THR A 229 2.57 3.88 5.11
CA THR A 229 2.50 2.48 4.65
C THR A 229 1.13 1.84 4.84
N ARG A 230 0.35 2.28 5.83
CA ARG A 230 -1.03 1.86 6.05
C ARG A 230 -2.01 2.50 5.06
N ALA A 231 -1.77 3.75 4.67
CA ALA A 231 -2.68 4.47 3.80
C ALA A 231 -2.51 4.03 2.33
N GLY A 232 -3.63 3.77 1.65
CA GLY A 232 -3.62 3.30 0.27
C GLY A 232 -4.83 2.43 -0.06
N GLU A 233 -4.75 1.77 -1.21
CA GLU A 233 -5.83 0.99 -1.78
C GLU A 233 -5.72 -0.49 -1.42
N TYR A 234 -6.84 -1.08 -1.02
CA TYR A 234 -6.95 -2.47 -0.64
C TYR A 234 -8.12 -3.13 -1.37
N ALA A 235 -7.95 -4.41 -1.72
CA ALA A 235 -9.03 -5.32 -2.04
C ALA A 235 -9.24 -6.25 -0.84
N LEU A 236 -10.46 -6.26 -0.29
CA LEU A 236 -10.89 -7.18 0.75
C LEU A 236 -11.67 -8.32 0.08
N GLU A 237 -11.11 -9.52 0.15
CA GLU A 237 -11.61 -10.68 -0.60
C GLU A 237 -11.68 -11.90 0.32
N THR A 238 -12.66 -12.77 0.14
CA THR A 238 -12.70 -14.05 0.88
C THR A 238 -12.30 -15.20 -0.02
N CYS A 239 -11.58 -16.16 0.54
CA CYS A 239 -11.21 -17.39 -0.14
C CYS A 239 -11.91 -18.54 0.58
N GLN A 240 -12.68 -19.35 -0.14
CA GLN A 240 -13.45 -20.44 0.46
C GLN A 240 -12.54 -21.59 0.90
N ASP A 241 -12.91 -22.21 2.02
CA ASP A 241 -12.32 -23.46 2.52
C ASP A 241 -12.35 -24.57 1.44
N GLY A 242 -11.22 -24.75 0.74
CA GLY A 242 -10.96 -25.92 -0.09
C GLY A 242 -11.36 -25.84 -1.57
N ALA A 243 -11.75 -24.69 -2.12
CA ALA A 243 -12.28 -24.63 -3.50
C ALA A 243 -11.38 -23.95 -4.57
N ALA A 244 -10.58 -22.93 -4.24
CA ALA A 244 -9.56 -22.37 -5.15
C ALA A 244 -8.62 -21.44 -4.37
N PRO A 245 -7.36 -21.24 -4.83
CA PRO A 245 -6.53 -20.15 -4.32
C PRO A 245 -7.11 -18.79 -4.72
N CYS A 246 -6.90 -17.78 -3.87
CA CYS A 246 -7.48 -16.42 -4.02
C CYS A 246 -7.08 -15.67 -5.31
N ASP A 247 -6.16 -16.23 -6.09
CA ASP A 247 -5.66 -15.72 -7.36
C ASP A 247 -6.56 -16.10 -8.54
N GLN A 248 -7.55 -16.98 -8.35
CA GLN A 248 -8.56 -17.30 -9.35
C GLN A 248 -9.84 -16.48 -9.13
N PRO A 249 -10.19 -15.56 -10.06
CA PRO A 249 -11.37 -14.70 -9.94
C PRO A 249 -12.72 -15.43 -10.11
N GLU A 250 -12.74 -16.77 -10.17
CA GLU A 250 -13.94 -17.60 -10.37
C GLU A 250 -14.85 -17.69 -9.12
N ALA A 251 -14.60 -16.89 -8.08
CA ALA A 251 -15.21 -16.99 -6.74
C ALA A 251 -16.70 -16.62 -6.62
N PHE A 252 -17.46 -16.58 -7.72
CA PHE A 252 -18.90 -16.28 -7.74
C PHE A 252 -19.71 -17.41 -8.40
N ASP A 253 -19.42 -18.67 -8.07
CA ASP A 253 -20.37 -19.76 -8.34
C ASP A 253 -21.55 -19.64 -7.36
N THR A 254 -22.79 -19.89 -7.81
CA THR A 254 -24.04 -19.75 -7.04
C THR A 254 -24.11 -20.61 -5.78
N ASN A 255 -23.12 -21.49 -5.57
CA ASN A 255 -23.00 -22.40 -4.44
C ASN A 255 -22.07 -21.88 -3.32
N GLN A 256 -21.35 -20.78 -3.53
CA GLN A 256 -20.34 -20.28 -2.59
C GLN A 256 -20.70 -18.92 -1.99
N SER A 257 -20.29 -18.70 -0.74
CA SER A 257 -20.37 -17.40 -0.07
C SER A 257 -19.04 -16.68 -0.22
N ALA A 258 -19.08 -15.42 -0.65
CA ALA A 258 -17.89 -14.63 -0.93
C ALA A 258 -18.09 -13.14 -0.64
N LEU A 259 -17.03 -12.46 -0.19
CA LEU A 259 -16.91 -11.00 -0.13
C LEU A 259 -15.89 -10.55 -1.18
N ARG A 260 -16.21 -9.48 -1.89
CA ARG A 260 -15.25 -8.68 -2.65
C ARG A 260 -15.54 -7.21 -2.45
N MET A 261 -14.63 -6.48 -1.83
CA MET A 261 -14.80 -5.06 -1.53
C MET A 261 -13.53 -4.28 -1.88
N GLU A 262 -13.70 -3.21 -2.64
CA GLU A 262 -12.65 -2.20 -2.80
C GLU A 262 -12.67 -1.31 -1.56
N ALA A 263 -11.51 -1.14 -0.94
CA ALA A 263 -11.33 -0.34 0.26
C ALA A 263 -10.21 0.69 0.07
N LEU A 264 -10.40 1.88 0.62
CA LEU A 264 -9.41 2.96 0.61
C LEU A 264 -9.14 3.37 2.05
N VAL A 265 -7.91 3.15 2.51
CA VAL A 265 -7.48 3.53 3.86
C VAL A 265 -6.84 4.91 3.81
N LEU A 266 -7.41 5.86 4.53
CA LEU A 266 -6.96 7.24 4.61
C LEU A 266 -5.76 7.39 5.55
N PRO A 267 -5.04 8.54 5.50
CA PRO A 267 -3.89 8.78 6.37
C PRO A 267 -4.22 8.67 7.85
N ASP A 268 -5.37 9.16 8.28
CA ASP A 268 -5.82 9.03 9.68
C ASP A 268 -6.25 7.61 10.06
N GLY A 269 -6.39 6.70 9.10
CA GLY A 269 -6.78 5.31 9.27
C GLY A 269 -8.25 5.05 9.01
N ARG A 270 -9.07 6.07 8.72
CA ARG A 270 -10.46 5.86 8.29
C ARG A 270 -10.49 5.02 7.00
N VAL A 271 -11.46 4.13 6.91
CA VAL A 271 -11.59 3.20 5.78
C VAL A 271 -12.87 3.49 5.02
N LEU A 272 -12.73 3.79 3.75
CA LEU A 272 -13.85 3.89 2.81
C LEU A 272 -13.98 2.54 2.10
N GLY A 273 -15.17 2.09 1.77
CA GLY A 273 -15.32 0.81 1.11
C GLY A 273 -16.67 0.56 0.47
N LEU A 274 -16.65 -0.12 -0.67
CA LEU A 274 -17.84 -0.54 -1.39
C LEU A 274 -17.54 -1.87 -2.10
N GLY A 275 -18.46 -2.81 -2.02
CA GLY A 275 -18.25 -4.15 -2.50
C GLY A 275 -19.52 -4.96 -2.63
N GLN A 276 -19.34 -6.25 -2.93
CA GLN A 276 -20.41 -7.23 -3.03
C GLN A 276 -20.18 -8.30 -1.97
N LEU A 277 -21.27 -8.71 -1.33
CA LEU A 277 -21.28 -9.85 -0.42
C LEU A 277 -22.34 -10.83 -0.92
N GLN A 278 -21.88 -12.01 -1.30
CA GLN A 278 -22.71 -13.09 -1.82
C GLN A 278 -22.81 -14.20 -0.79
N LYS A 279 -23.98 -14.84 -0.78
CA LYS A 279 -24.22 -16.12 -0.15
C LYS A 279 -24.72 -17.11 -1.18
N GLY A 280 -23.96 -18.17 -1.41
CA GLY A 280 -24.41 -19.29 -2.22
C GLY A 280 -25.51 -20.11 -1.52
N ASP A 281 -26.45 -20.60 -2.32
CA ASP A 281 -27.53 -21.52 -1.93
C ASP A 281 -27.73 -22.52 -3.08
N PRO A 282 -27.34 -23.80 -2.90
CA PRO A 282 -27.49 -24.83 -3.92
C PRO A 282 -28.93 -25.09 -4.36
N ASP A 283 -29.90 -24.82 -3.48
CA ASP A 283 -31.31 -25.14 -3.72
C ASP A 283 -32.07 -23.94 -4.33
N ASN A 284 -31.60 -22.71 -4.08
CA ASN A 284 -32.30 -21.48 -4.49
C ASN A 284 -31.47 -20.49 -5.33
N GLY A 285 -30.26 -20.87 -5.76
CA GLY A 285 -29.42 -20.04 -6.65
C GLY A 285 -28.60 -18.95 -5.94
N GLY A 286 -28.59 -18.92 -4.61
CA GLY A 286 -27.88 -17.94 -3.79
C GLY A 286 -28.50 -16.54 -3.78
N GLY A 287 -27.84 -15.62 -3.10
CA GLY A 287 -28.21 -14.20 -3.02
C GLY A 287 -26.99 -13.30 -2.92
N GLU A 288 -27.08 -12.10 -3.50
CA GLU A 288 -26.02 -11.10 -3.50
C GLU A 288 -26.56 -9.76 -3.00
N ASP A 289 -25.78 -9.07 -2.17
CA ASP A 289 -26.06 -7.69 -1.80
C ASP A 289 -24.85 -6.80 -2.12
N LEU A 290 -25.14 -5.57 -2.53
CA LEU A 290 -24.12 -4.55 -2.57
C LEU A 290 -23.94 -4.00 -1.16
N VAL A 291 -22.71 -4.01 -0.67
CA VAL A 291 -22.40 -3.70 0.72
C VAL A 291 -21.41 -2.55 0.86
N THR A 292 -21.58 -1.79 1.93
CA THR A 292 -20.63 -0.78 2.40
C THR A 292 -20.57 -0.85 3.93
N TRP A 293 -19.79 0.04 4.54
CA TRP A 293 -19.74 0.17 5.99
C TRP A 293 -20.98 0.89 6.53
N GLU A 294 -21.47 0.56 7.72
CA GLU A 294 -22.58 1.31 8.36
C GLU A 294 -22.16 2.77 8.63
N GLY A 295 -20.97 2.94 9.22
CA GLY A 295 -20.30 4.22 9.43
C GLY A 295 -18.94 4.28 8.73
N VAL A 296 -17.97 4.96 9.33
CA VAL A 296 -16.59 5.02 8.82
C VAL A 296 -15.67 4.26 9.77
N PRO A 297 -15.36 2.98 9.49
CA PRO A 297 -14.43 2.21 10.33
C PRO A 297 -13.04 2.79 10.29
N THR A 298 -12.21 2.36 11.25
CA THR A 298 -10.79 2.73 11.29
C THR A 298 -9.90 1.50 11.29
N LEU A 299 -8.79 1.61 10.57
CA LEU A 299 -7.67 0.68 10.63
C LEU A 299 -6.59 1.32 11.52
N THR A 300 -6.30 0.72 12.66
CA THR A 300 -5.33 1.29 13.62
C THR A 300 -3.90 1.28 13.07
N ALA A 301 -2.97 1.94 13.77
CA ALA A 301 -1.56 1.93 13.39
C ALA A 301 -0.95 0.53 13.44
N GLY A 302 -1.43 -0.35 14.34
CA GLY A 302 -1.12 -1.78 14.40
C GLY A 302 -1.97 -2.64 13.46
N LEU A 303 -2.57 -2.02 12.44
CA LEU A 303 -3.34 -2.63 11.36
C LEU A 303 -4.55 -3.47 11.81
N THR A 304 -5.22 -3.07 12.89
CA THR A 304 -6.43 -3.76 13.38
C THR A 304 -7.69 -2.96 12.99
N PHE A 305 -8.69 -3.63 12.44
CA PHE A 305 -9.98 -3.00 12.14
C PHE A 305 -10.77 -2.71 13.41
N GLN A 306 -11.36 -1.52 13.49
CA GLN A 306 -12.30 -1.10 14.52
C GLN A 306 -13.60 -0.67 13.85
N GLN A 307 -14.73 -1.07 14.44
CA GLN A 307 -16.07 -0.69 13.98
C GLN A 307 -16.38 -1.11 12.52
N GLY A 308 -15.83 -2.25 12.06
CA GLY A 308 -16.00 -2.77 10.70
C GLY A 308 -17.38 -3.37 10.43
N HIS A 309 -18.46 -2.66 10.75
CA HIS A 309 -19.84 -3.12 10.50
C HIS A 309 -20.23 -2.89 9.04
N ILE A 310 -20.71 -3.93 8.37
CA ILE A 310 -21.03 -4.02 6.95
C ILE A 310 -22.53 -4.17 6.80
N VAL A 311 -23.13 -3.33 5.96
CA VAL A 311 -24.57 -3.30 5.70
C VAL A 311 -24.88 -3.33 4.20
N GLY A 312 -26.03 -3.90 3.86
CA GLY A 312 -26.59 -3.89 2.51
C GLY A 312 -27.11 -2.52 2.07
N LEU A 313 -26.98 -2.21 0.78
CA LEU A 313 -27.37 -0.93 0.20
C LEU A 313 -28.60 -0.96 -0.72
N LEU A 314 -28.91 -2.13 -1.30
CA LEU A 314 -29.94 -2.24 -2.34
C LEU A 314 -31.22 -2.91 -1.86
N ASN A 315 -31.21 -3.52 -0.66
CA ASN A 315 -32.33 -4.29 -0.14
C ASN A 315 -32.99 -3.59 1.06
N SER A 316 -34.22 -3.09 0.85
CA SER A 316 -35.05 -2.42 1.88
C SER A 316 -36.09 -3.34 2.54
N SER A 317 -36.02 -4.65 2.29
CA SER A 317 -36.94 -5.64 2.89
C SER A 317 -36.47 -6.05 4.29
N ALA A 318 -37.31 -6.76 5.05
CA ALA A 318 -37.01 -7.23 6.42
C ALA A 318 -35.79 -8.18 6.51
N ALA A 319 -35.20 -8.58 5.37
CA ALA A 319 -34.03 -9.41 5.27
C ALA A 319 -32.82 -8.55 4.83
N SER A 320 -32.23 -7.81 5.76
CA SER A 320 -31.06 -6.96 5.52
C SER A 320 -29.76 -7.77 5.61
N THR A 321 -28.75 -7.37 4.84
CA THR A 321 -27.37 -7.80 5.05
C THR A 321 -26.79 -7.04 6.23
N ASP A 322 -26.23 -7.78 7.20
CA ASP A 322 -25.67 -7.28 8.44
C ASP A 322 -24.48 -8.18 8.83
N ALA A 323 -23.26 -7.68 8.68
CA ALA A 323 -22.05 -8.41 9.00
C ALA A 323 -21.01 -7.52 9.69
N THR A 324 -20.03 -8.13 10.33
CA THR A 324 -18.92 -7.44 10.99
C THR A 324 -17.60 -8.02 10.51
N LEU A 325 -16.72 -7.17 9.97
CA LEU A 325 -15.31 -7.46 9.76
C LEU A 325 -14.52 -7.20 11.05
N THR A 326 -13.78 -8.20 11.49
CA THR A 326 -12.84 -8.13 12.61
C THR A 326 -11.46 -8.66 12.19
N GLY A 327 -10.43 -8.37 12.97
CA GLY A 327 -9.08 -8.89 12.79
C GLY A 327 -8.03 -7.85 12.41
N ARG A 328 -6.80 -8.31 12.15
CA ARG A 328 -5.61 -7.51 11.87
C ARG A 328 -4.98 -7.84 10.52
N LEU A 329 -4.52 -6.83 9.77
CA LEU A 329 -3.64 -7.03 8.61
C LEU A 329 -2.27 -7.54 9.08
N LEU A 330 -1.81 -8.61 8.44
CA LEU A 330 -0.48 -9.16 8.55
C LEU A 330 0.48 -8.53 7.55
N GLY A 331 1.68 -8.18 8.02
CA GLY A 331 2.80 -7.77 7.18
C GLY A 331 2.41 -6.84 6.04
N HIS A 332 3.23 -6.77 5.00
CA HIS A 332 2.83 -6.04 3.81
C HIS A 332 1.92 -6.90 2.93
N ARG A 333 0.64 -6.50 2.91
CA ARG A 333 -0.39 -6.83 1.90
C ARG A 333 -1.20 -8.11 2.12
N ALA A 334 -1.38 -8.61 3.35
CA ALA A 334 -2.32 -9.71 3.60
C ALA A 334 -3.15 -9.49 4.89
N LEU A 335 -4.39 -9.97 4.89
CA LEU A 335 -5.05 -10.41 6.12
C LEU A 335 -4.84 -11.93 6.19
N TYR A 336 -4.86 -12.48 7.41
CA TYR A 336 -4.82 -13.93 7.62
C TYR A 336 -5.82 -14.70 6.75
N ILE A 337 -5.33 -15.69 6.01
CA ILE A 337 -6.17 -16.65 5.29
C ILE A 337 -6.06 -17.98 6.03
N ASN A 338 -7.16 -18.41 6.64
CA ASN A 338 -7.23 -19.69 7.33
C ASN A 338 -7.89 -20.73 6.43
N GLN A 339 -7.30 -21.00 5.27
CA GLN A 339 -7.78 -22.06 4.38
C GLN A 339 -7.02 -23.36 4.67
N ARG A 340 -7.75 -24.47 4.76
CA ARG A 340 -7.15 -25.81 4.77
C ARG A 340 -6.85 -26.24 3.34
N VAL A 341 -5.61 -26.65 3.05
CA VAL A 341 -5.26 -27.21 1.74
C VAL A 341 -5.50 -28.72 1.70
N ALA A 342 -6.06 -29.23 0.59
CA ALA A 342 -6.30 -30.65 0.40
C ALA A 342 -4.98 -31.44 0.44
N GLY A 343 -4.83 -32.35 1.41
CA GLY A 343 -3.63 -33.17 1.63
C GLY A 343 -2.96 -33.03 3.00
N GLY A 344 -3.39 -32.09 3.85
CA GLY A 344 -2.89 -31.95 5.23
C GLY A 344 -3.31 -30.64 5.93
N PHE A 345 -2.88 -30.45 7.18
CA PHE A 345 -3.15 -29.25 7.99
C PHE A 345 -2.23 -28.05 7.66
N VAL A 346 -1.92 -27.80 6.39
CA VAL A 346 -1.15 -26.60 6.02
C VAL A 346 -2.15 -25.47 5.80
N THR A 347 -2.07 -24.43 6.62
CA THR A 347 -2.87 -23.21 6.47
C THR A 347 -2.30 -22.36 5.35
N ASP A 348 -3.13 -21.60 4.63
CA ASP A 348 -2.64 -20.62 3.66
C ASP A 348 -1.69 -19.59 4.28
N PHE A 349 -1.84 -19.28 5.58
CA PHE A 349 -0.84 -18.50 6.31
C PHE A 349 0.58 -19.11 6.24
N ALA A 350 0.71 -20.43 6.39
CA ALA A 350 2.00 -21.11 6.27
C ALA A 350 2.49 -21.20 4.81
N LEU A 351 1.60 -21.04 3.83
CA LEU A 351 1.95 -20.98 2.40
C LEU A 351 2.33 -19.56 1.96
N ASP A 352 1.66 -18.56 2.52
CA ASP A 352 1.95 -17.16 2.27
C ASP A 352 3.22 -16.74 3.02
N LEU A 353 3.40 -17.17 4.27
CA LEU A 353 4.55 -16.84 5.13
C LEU A 353 5.23 -18.10 5.69
N PRO A 354 5.85 -18.94 4.84
CA PRO A 354 6.45 -20.21 5.27
C PRO A 354 7.60 -20.04 6.27
N GLY A 355 8.32 -18.91 6.22
CA GLY A 355 9.39 -18.61 7.18
C GLY A 355 8.90 -18.18 8.56
N SER A 356 7.60 -17.94 8.77
CA SER A 356 7.09 -17.43 10.05
C SER A 356 7.10 -18.53 11.12
N PRO A 357 7.72 -18.29 12.29
CA PRO A 357 7.83 -19.28 13.36
C PRO A 357 6.54 -19.45 14.17
N SER A 358 5.52 -18.64 13.92
CA SER A 358 4.30 -18.57 14.72
C SER A 358 3.06 -18.46 13.84
N ALA A 359 1.98 -19.12 14.25
CA ALA A 359 0.67 -18.95 13.65
C ALA A 359 -0.15 -17.85 14.36
N PRO A 360 -1.16 -17.25 13.69
CA PRO A 360 -2.15 -16.37 14.33
C PRO A 360 -2.70 -16.91 15.64
N GLY A 361 -2.88 -16.02 16.61
CA GLY A 361 -3.75 -16.27 17.76
C GLY A 361 -5.24 -16.20 17.38
N GLY A 362 -6.10 -16.75 18.25
CA GLY A 362 -7.56 -16.65 18.08
C GLY A 362 -8.03 -15.19 18.13
N GLY A 363 -8.79 -14.75 17.11
CA GLY A 363 -9.30 -13.38 17.00
C GLY A 363 -8.37 -12.38 16.30
N GLU A 364 -7.14 -12.78 15.96
CA GLU A 364 -6.26 -11.95 15.13
C GLU A 364 -6.61 -12.06 13.64
N ALA A 365 -7.16 -13.21 13.24
CA ALA A 365 -7.51 -13.50 11.86
C ALA A 365 -8.63 -12.59 11.33
N GLY A 366 -8.42 -12.03 10.13
CA GLY A 366 -9.43 -11.29 9.40
C GLY A 366 -10.66 -12.15 9.16
N ARG A 367 -11.81 -11.77 9.71
CA ARG A 367 -13.05 -12.54 9.55
C ARG A 367 -14.27 -11.66 9.43
N VAL A 368 -15.13 -12.01 8.48
CA VAL A 368 -16.47 -11.45 8.33
C VAL A 368 -17.48 -12.43 8.91
N GLN A 369 -18.28 -11.95 9.86
CA GLN A 369 -19.32 -12.72 10.54
C GLN A 369 -20.64 -11.97 10.54
N GLY A 370 -21.76 -12.68 10.34
CA GLY A 370 -23.11 -12.08 10.31
C GLY A 370 -23.97 -12.72 9.24
N SER A 371 -24.94 -12.02 8.69
CA SER A 371 -25.91 -12.54 7.72
C SER A 371 -25.94 -11.76 6.41
N VAL A 372 -26.31 -12.44 5.33
CA VAL A 372 -26.53 -11.83 4.00
C VAL A 372 -27.99 -12.00 3.65
N LEU A 373 -28.66 -10.90 3.34
CA LEU A 373 -30.09 -10.89 2.99
C LEU A 373 -30.93 -11.70 4.00
N GLY A 374 -30.71 -11.49 5.30
CA GLY A 374 -31.38 -12.21 6.39
C GLY A 374 -31.17 -13.73 6.45
N SER A 375 -30.30 -14.29 5.60
CA SER A 375 -30.13 -15.74 5.43
C SER A 375 -28.84 -16.25 6.06
N GLY A 376 -28.97 -16.93 7.20
CA GLY A 376 -27.90 -17.71 7.85
C GLY A 376 -26.69 -16.89 8.33
N ASN A 377 -25.83 -17.51 9.14
CA ASN A 377 -24.58 -16.90 9.56
C ASN A 377 -23.45 -17.26 8.58
N LEU A 378 -22.76 -16.24 8.05
CA LEU A 378 -21.48 -16.35 7.39
C LEU A 378 -20.34 -16.26 8.42
N GLY A 379 -19.20 -16.85 8.06
CA GLY A 379 -18.00 -16.84 8.89
C GLY A 379 -16.75 -16.94 8.04
N LEU A 380 -16.61 -16.02 7.08
CA LEU A 380 -15.60 -16.06 6.03
C LEU A 380 -14.28 -15.44 6.49
N SER A 381 -13.16 -16.11 6.23
CA SER A 381 -11.85 -15.49 6.35
C SER A 381 -11.63 -14.50 5.22
N VAL A 382 -11.12 -13.32 5.57
CA VAL A 382 -10.88 -12.24 4.62
C VAL A 382 -9.38 -12.08 4.42
N ARG A 383 -8.98 -11.93 3.17
CA ARG A 383 -7.69 -11.45 2.70
C ARG A 383 -7.81 -9.95 2.38
N ALA A 384 -6.90 -9.12 2.86
CA ALA A 384 -6.74 -7.75 2.38
C ALA A 384 -5.45 -7.65 1.57
N THR A 385 -5.58 -7.48 0.26
CA THR A 385 -4.44 -7.28 -0.63
C THR A 385 -4.33 -5.80 -0.93
N GLN A 386 -3.15 -5.21 -0.76
CA GLN A 386 -2.93 -3.84 -1.21
C GLN A 386 -2.72 -3.82 -2.72
N THR A 387 -3.65 -3.21 -3.45
CA THR A 387 -3.76 -3.29 -4.92
C THR A 387 -3.19 -2.07 -5.62
N GLY A 388 -3.13 -0.93 -4.94
CA GLY A 388 -2.69 0.35 -5.50
C GLY A 388 -1.51 0.98 -4.76
N PRO A 389 -1.05 2.16 -5.20
CA PRO A 389 0.05 2.86 -4.57
C PRO A 389 -0.32 3.29 -3.15
N MET A 390 0.62 3.09 -2.22
CA MET A 390 0.58 3.67 -0.88
C MET A 390 0.86 5.17 -0.94
N MET A 391 0.46 5.89 0.12
CA MET A 391 0.95 7.24 0.35
C MET A 391 2.49 7.25 0.44
N VAL A 392 3.13 8.10 -0.36
CA VAL A 392 4.56 8.44 -0.18
C VAL A 392 4.68 9.35 1.04
N ASN A 393 5.73 9.14 1.86
CA ASN A 393 5.93 9.86 3.11
C ASN A 393 5.84 11.40 2.87
N GLY A 394 5.08 12.07 3.73
CA GLY A 394 4.23 13.24 3.41
C GLY A 394 4.89 14.58 3.06
N ASP A 395 6.16 14.65 2.71
CA ASP A 395 6.84 15.93 2.45
C ASP A 395 6.29 16.68 1.21
N GLY A 396 5.59 15.97 0.31
CA GLY A 396 5.01 16.54 -0.91
C GLY A 396 3.49 16.78 -0.90
N ALA A 397 2.72 16.18 0.02
CA ALA A 397 1.26 16.20 -0.10
C ALA A 397 0.66 17.61 0.06
N SER A 398 1.32 18.45 0.86
CA SER A 398 0.91 19.84 1.13
C SER A 398 0.85 20.72 -0.12
N VAL A 399 1.61 20.42 -1.18
CA VAL A 399 1.56 21.20 -2.43
C VAL A 399 0.24 21.03 -3.18
N ALA A 400 -0.47 19.92 -2.95
CA ALA A 400 -1.80 19.66 -3.49
C ALA A 400 -2.92 20.17 -2.58
N ALA A 401 -2.62 20.74 -1.41
CA ALA A 401 -3.63 21.20 -0.48
C ALA A 401 -4.49 22.35 -1.04
N GLY A 402 -5.76 22.39 -0.63
CA GLY A 402 -6.73 23.43 -0.98
C GLY A 402 -8.05 22.85 -1.47
N TYR A 403 -8.89 23.73 -2.02
CA TYR A 403 -10.23 23.41 -2.51
C TYR A 403 -10.24 23.25 -4.03
N TYR A 404 -11.03 22.31 -4.50
CA TYR A 404 -11.21 22.00 -5.91
C TYR A 404 -12.69 21.84 -6.23
N SER A 405 -13.11 22.32 -7.39
CA SER A 405 -14.41 21.99 -7.96
C SER A 405 -14.26 20.80 -8.90
N VAL A 406 -15.13 19.81 -8.74
CA VAL A 406 -15.08 18.57 -9.51
C VAL A 406 -16.43 18.34 -10.18
N THR A 407 -16.41 18.09 -11.49
CA THR A 407 -17.58 17.78 -12.30
C THR A 407 -17.32 16.47 -13.04
N LEU A 408 -18.20 15.49 -12.89
CA LEU A 408 -18.09 14.22 -13.60
C LEU A 408 -18.81 14.32 -14.95
N LYS A 409 -18.15 13.92 -16.03
CA LYS A 409 -18.74 13.91 -17.37
C LYS A 409 -19.09 12.49 -17.79
N ARG A 410 -20.25 12.31 -18.43
CA ARG A 410 -20.71 11.03 -18.98
C ARG A 410 -21.05 11.19 -20.46
N ALA A 411 -20.73 10.18 -21.26
CA ALA A 411 -21.13 10.14 -22.65
C ALA A 411 -22.65 10.11 -22.80
N CYS A 412 -23.15 10.67 -23.89
CA CYS A 412 -24.55 10.57 -24.27
C CYS A 412 -24.75 10.60 -25.78
N THR A 413 -25.79 9.92 -26.25
CA THR A 413 -26.22 9.95 -27.65
C THR A 413 -27.36 10.94 -27.82
N GLY A 414 -27.12 12.12 -28.39
CA GLY A 414 -28.18 13.05 -28.76
C GLY A 414 -27.77 14.52 -28.79
N SER A 415 -28.59 15.35 -29.42
CA SER A 415 -28.49 16.81 -29.45
C SER A 415 -29.36 17.47 -28.36
N SER A 416 -29.64 16.78 -27.25
CA SER A 416 -30.32 17.43 -26.12
C SER A 416 -29.45 18.56 -25.60
N GLU A 417 -30.05 19.63 -25.08
CA GLU A 417 -29.30 20.78 -24.54
C GLU A 417 -28.28 20.38 -23.46
N GLN A 418 -28.55 19.27 -22.75
CA GLN A 418 -27.66 18.70 -21.75
C GLN A 418 -26.42 18.00 -22.34
N CYS A 419 -26.49 17.53 -23.58
CA CYS A 419 -25.41 16.86 -24.31
C CYS A 419 -24.69 17.85 -25.24
N SER A 420 -24.10 18.88 -24.62
CA SER A 420 -23.56 20.04 -25.34
C SER A 420 -22.10 19.90 -25.73
N ASP A 421 -21.29 19.25 -24.90
CA ASP A 421 -19.84 19.24 -25.06
C ASP A 421 -19.37 18.08 -25.96
N PHE A 422 -18.38 18.33 -26.81
CA PHE A 422 -17.78 17.28 -27.64
C PHE A 422 -16.79 16.45 -26.80
N ILE A 423 -16.88 15.13 -26.94
CA ILE A 423 -15.85 14.24 -26.39
C ILE A 423 -14.59 14.34 -27.26
N PRO A 424 -13.42 14.64 -26.69
CA PRO A 424 -12.16 14.59 -27.44
C PRO A 424 -11.91 13.20 -28.01
N THR A 425 -11.52 13.09 -29.28
CA THR A 425 -11.29 11.80 -29.96
C THR A 425 -10.34 10.86 -29.20
N LYS A 426 -9.33 11.41 -28.51
CA LYS A 426 -8.37 10.64 -27.71
C LYS A 426 -8.99 9.98 -26.47
N GLU A 427 -10.19 10.38 -26.07
CA GLU A 427 -10.92 9.83 -24.92
C GLU A 427 -11.94 8.74 -25.30
N LEU A 428 -12.05 8.41 -26.58
CA LEU A 428 -12.94 7.37 -27.08
C LEU A 428 -12.24 6.00 -27.15
N GLY A 429 -13.02 4.93 -26.97
CA GLY A 429 -12.56 3.55 -27.18
C GLY A 429 -11.79 2.97 -25.98
N SER A 430 -11.20 1.79 -26.18
CA SER A 430 -10.61 0.97 -25.10
C SER A 430 -9.52 1.68 -24.29
N ASN A 431 -8.81 2.63 -24.92
CA ASN A 431 -7.69 3.35 -24.32
C ASN A 431 -8.08 4.76 -23.82
N GLY A 432 -9.37 5.11 -23.94
CA GLY A 432 -9.95 6.38 -23.54
C GLY A 432 -10.67 6.32 -22.18
N ASN A 433 -11.43 7.38 -21.88
CA ASN A 433 -12.28 7.46 -20.67
C ASN A 433 -13.70 6.94 -20.93
N TYR A 434 -14.12 6.92 -22.19
CA TYR A 434 -15.46 6.55 -22.62
C TYR A 434 -15.45 5.19 -23.33
N PRO A 435 -16.53 4.40 -23.21
CA PRO A 435 -16.68 3.15 -23.94
C PRO A 435 -16.68 3.39 -25.47
N ALA A 436 -16.58 2.32 -26.26
CA ALA A 436 -16.68 2.42 -27.72
C ALA A 436 -18.11 2.76 -28.19
N CYS A 437 -19.12 2.34 -27.44
CA CYS A 437 -20.52 2.64 -27.69
C CYS A 437 -21.33 2.72 -26.39
N LEU A 438 -22.52 3.29 -26.49
CA LEU A 438 -23.51 3.30 -25.40
C LEU A 438 -24.58 2.24 -25.68
N HIS A 439 -24.80 1.36 -24.72
CA HIS A 439 -25.84 0.34 -24.83
C HIS A 439 -27.17 0.86 -24.30
N ASP A 440 -28.24 0.65 -25.07
CA ASP A 440 -29.59 0.98 -24.64
C ASP A 440 -30.22 -0.15 -23.81
N SER A 441 -31.49 0.04 -23.41
CA SER A 441 -32.20 -0.93 -22.59
C SER A 441 -32.44 -2.29 -23.25
N SER A 442 -32.25 -2.39 -24.57
CA SER A 442 -32.34 -3.64 -25.33
C SER A 442 -30.97 -4.26 -25.64
N GLY A 443 -29.89 -3.70 -25.08
CA GLY A 443 -28.51 -4.10 -25.36
C GLY A 443 -27.97 -3.59 -26.70
N GLY A 444 -28.73 -2.71 -27.38
CA GLY A 444 -28.32 -2.12 -28.64
C GLY A 444 -27.15 -1.15 -28.47
N CYS A 445 -26.03 -1.45 -29.11
CA CYS A 445 -24.81 -0.63 -29.10
C CYS A 445 -24.93 0.56 -30.06
N ARG A 446 -24.83 1.78 -29.52
CA ARG A 446 -24.77 3.03 -30.29
C ARG A 446 -23.35 3.61 -30.27
N THR A 447 -22.63 3.49 -31.38
CA THR A 447 -21.22 3.89 -31.49
C THR A 447 -20.99 5.35 -31.12
N LEU A 448 -19.95 5.61 -30.32
CA LEU A 448 -19.47 6.95 -30.04
C LEU A 448 -18.47 7.37 -31.14
N GLU A 449 -19.01 8.00 -32.19
CA GLU A 449 -18.22 8.40 -33.35
C GLU A 449 -17.30 9.60 -33.05
N PRO A 450 -16.03 9.58 -33.52
CA PRO A 450 -15.12 10.71 -33.42
C PRO A 450 -15.73 12.01 -33.94
N ASN A 451 -15.53 13.10 -33.22
CA ASN A 451 -16.08 14.43 -33.53
C ASN A 451 -17.62 14.51 -33.58
N GLN A 452 -18.34 13.47 -33.16
CA GLN A 452 -19.81 13.47 -33.04
C GLN A 452 -20.25 13.12 -31.63
N ALA A 453 -19.48 12.26 -30.95
CA ALA A 453 -19.72 11.87 -29.56
C ALA A 453 -19.82 13.11 -28.66
N ARG A 454 -20.88 13.13 -27.85
CA ARG A 454 -21.19 14.20 -26.90
C ARG A 454 -21.05 13.70 -25.47
N GLU A 455 -20.74 14.60 -24.57
CA GLU A 455 -20.80 14.39 -23.13
C GLU A 455 -21.74 15.40 -22.47
N ARG A 456 -22.15 15.03 -21.26
CA ARG A 456 -22.93 15.86 -20.35
C ARG A 456 -22.36 15.79 -18.96
N ASN A 457 -22.70 16.76 -18.12
CA ASN A 457 -22.51 16.62 -16.68
C ASN A 457 -23.32 15.42 -16.19
N ARG A 458 -22.68 14.57 -15.39
CA ARG A 458 -23.36 13.52 -14.64
C ARG A 458 -23.98 14.20 -13.43
N ALA A 459 -25.30 14.14 -13.34
CA ALA A 459 -26.01 14.34 -12.08
C ALA A 459 -26.19 12.98 -11.40
N ASP A 460 -25.92 12.89 -10.10
CA ASP A 460 -26.27 11.70 -9.29
C ASP A 460 -27.75 11.69 -8.88
N GLU A 461 -28.13 10.74 -8.01
CA GLU A 461 -29.48 10.66 -7.44
C GLU A 461 -29.89 11.93 -6.69
N ASN A 462 -28.91 12.68 -6.17
CA ASN A 462 -29.09 13.92 -5.43
C ASN A 462 -29.07 15.16 -6.35
N GLN A 463 -29.00 14.96 -7.66
CA GLN A 463 -28.91 16.02 -8.67
C GLN A 463 -27.69 16.94 -8.53
N ILE A 464 -26.61 16.43 -7.94
CA ILE A 464 -25.35 17.15 -7.80
C ILE A 464 -24.54 16.93 -9.08
N GLU A 465 -24.27 18.00 -9.83
CA GLU A 465 -23.43 17.95 -11.04
C GLU A 465 -21.96 18.28 -10.75
N THR A 466 -21.75 19.31 -9.92
CA THR A 466 -20.44 19.80 -9.52
C THR A 466 -20.37 19.81 -8.00
N PHE A 467 -19.28 19.30 -7.46
CA PHE A 467 -19.08 19.17 -6.02
C PHE A 467 -17.69 19.65 -5.61
N VAL A 468 -17.49 19.85 -4.31
CA VAL A 468 -16.23 20.31 -3.74
C VAL A 468 -15.37 19.10 -3.34
N VAL A 469 -14.07 19.16 -3.64
CA VAL A 469 -13.06 18.33 -2.98
C VAL A 469 -12.08 19.23 -2.23
N ARG A 470 -11.86 18.95 -0.94
CA ARG A 470 -10.82 19.57 -0.12
C ARG A 470 -9.69 18.59 0.10
N ILE A 471 -8.47 18.95 -0.33
CA ILE A 471 -7.25 18.21 0.01
C ILE A 471 -6.59 18.93 1.19
N SER A 472 -6.39 18.21 2.29
CA SER A 472 -5.67 18.67 3.47
C SER A 472 -4.15 18.57 3.26
N ALA A 473 -3.38 19.30 4.08
CA ALA A 473 -1.91 19.32 3.98
C ALA A 473 -1.25 17.96 4.25
N ASP A 474 -1.92 17.08 5.00
CA ASP A 474 -1.50 15.71 5.26
C ASP A 474 -1.85 14.73 4.12
N GLY A 475 -2.43 15.24 3.02
CA GLY A 475 -2.82 14.47 1.85
C GLY A 475 -4.18 13.78 1.97
N ALA A 476 -4.92 13.91 3.08
CA ALA A 476 -6.29 13.41 3.15
C ALA A 476 -7.23 14.27 2.28
N ALA A 477 -8.13 13.65 1.53
CA ALA A 477 -9.12 14.31 0.70
C ALA A 477 -10.54 14.08 1.24
N TYR A 478 -11.35 15.13 1.17
CA TYR A 478 -12.72 15.16 1.63
C TYR A 478 -13.62 15.73 0.52
N ALA A 479 -14.88 15.31 0.46
CA ALA A 479 -15.84 15.78 -0.52
C ALA A 479 -17.06 16.41 0.16
N ALA A 480 -17.71 17.35 -0.49
CA ALA A 480 -18.97 17.95 -0.06
C ALA A 480 -19.78 18.37 -1.30
N ALA A 481 -21.11 18.43 -1.19
CA ALA A 481 -21.96 18.86 -2.30
C ALA A 481 -21.69 20.33 -2.67
N SER A 482 -21.53 21.21 -1.68
CA SER A 482 -21.16 22.62 -1.85
C SER A 482 -20.13 23.08 -0.81
N CYS A 483 -19.71 24.34 -0.87
CA CYS A 483 -18.78 24.94 0.10
C CYS A 483 -19.36 25.09 1.51
N GLU A 484 -20.69 25.12 1.64
CA GLU A 484 -21.38 25.33 2.92
C GLU A 484 -21.69 24.00 3.63
N ASP A 485 -21.61 22.89 2.89
CA ASP A 485 -21.93 21.56 3.40
C ASP A 485 -20.78 20.95 4.21
N GLU A 486 -21.13 20.01 5.08
CA GLU A 486 -20.15 19.24 5.84
C GLU A 486 -19.32 18.35 4.90
N VAL A 487 -18.00 18.39 5.09
CA VAL A 487 -17.07 17.59 4.30
C VAL A 487 -17.03 16.14 4.81
N VAL A 488 -17.27 15.18 3.93
CA VAL A 488 -17.16 13.75 4.20
C VAL A 488 -15.84 13.18 3.69
N PRO A 489 -15.29 12.14 4.33
CA PRO A 489 -14.05 11.50 3.86
C PRO A 489 -14.20 10.94 2.44
N ALA A 490 -13.23 11.20 1.58
CA ALA A 490 -13.35 10.87 0.15
C ALA A 490 -12.11 10.22 -0.45
N GLY A 491 -10.90 10.43 0.07
CA GLY A 491 -9.71 9.81 -0.49
C GLY A 491 -8.40 10.36 0.02
N LEU A 492 -7.34 10.18 -0.77
CA LEU A 492 -6.01 10.66 -0.42
C LEU A 492 -5.13 10.97 -1.63
N VAL A 493 -4.06 11.72 -1.36
CA VAL A 493 -2.90 11.89 -2.24
C VAL A 493 -1.96 10.70 -2.04
N THR A 494 -1.75 9.89 -3.07
CA THR A 494 -0.90 8.69 -3.00
C THR A 494 0.56 8.99 -3.32
N ALA A 495 0.83 9.98 -4.17
CA ALA A 495 2.19 10.44 -4.47
C ALA A 495 2.19 11.93 -4.79
N ALA A 496 3.25 12.64 -4.41
CA ALA A 496 3.37 14.07 -4.70
C ALA A 496 4.81 14.52 -4.92
N SER A 497 4.95 15.58 -5.71
CA SER A 497 6.18 16.33 -5.97
C SER A 497 5.79 17.78 -6.25
N GLN A 498 6.76 18.68 -6.41
CA GLN A 498 6.47 20.10 -6.66
C GLN A 498 5.61 20.36 -7.90
N SER A 499 5.64 19.48 -8.91
CA SER A 499 4.94 19.67 -10.19
C SER A 499 3.70 18.79 -10.38
N ARG A 500 3.53 17.74 -9.57
CA ARG A 500 2.44 16.77 -9.74
C ARG A 500 2.02 16.12 -8.43
N ALA A 501 0.74 15.76 -8.33
CA ALA A 501 0.22 14.96 -7.23
C ALA A 501 -0.82 13.94 -7.71
N THR A 502 -0.63 12.67 -7.38
CA THR A 502 -1.57 11.59 -7.67
C THR A 502 -2.62 11.50 -6.58
N VAL A 503 -3.89 11.49 -6.98
CA VAL A 503 -5.05 11.49 -6.10
C VAL A 503 -5.91 10.28 -6.44
N THR A 504 -6.37 9.60 -5.40
CA THR A 504 -7.34 8.52 -5.48
C THR A 504 -8.48 8.85 -4.53
N LEU A 505 -9.70 8.89 -5.06
CA LEU A 505 -10.94 9.08 -4.31
C LEU A 505 -11.83 7.85 -4.44
N LEU A 506 -12.50 7.49 -3.35
CA LEU A 506 -13.61 6.57 -3.29
C LEU A 506 -14.72 7.22 -2.47
N LEU A 507 -15.78 7.68 -3.14
CA LEU A 507 -16.90 8.41 -2.54
C LEU A 507 -17.86 7.44 -1.82
N ALA A 508 -17.36 6.72 -0.81
CA ALA A 508 -18.11 5.74 -0.02
C ALA A 508 -17.79 5.85 1.49
N PRO A 509 -18.18 6.96 2.15
CA PRO A 509 -17.98 7.19 3.59
C PRO A 509 -18.97 6.40 4.47
N GLY A 510 -19.52 5.30 3.99
CA GLY A 510 -20.52 4.47 4.67
C GLY A 510 -21.97 4.82 4.38
N ALA A 511 -22.87 3.91 4.73
CA ALA A 511 -24.29 3.93 4.41
C ALA A 511 -25.02 5.11 5.02
N ALA A 512 -24.70 5.49 6.27
CA ALA A 512 -25.32 6.62 6.96
C ALA A 512 -25.12 7.96 6.22
N ASN A 513 -24.03 8.08 5.45
CA ASN A 513 -23.67 9.29 4.72
C ASN A 513 -24.09 9.26 3.24
N LYS A 514 -24.75 8.18 2.78
CA LYS A 514 -25.10 8.00 1.36
C LYS A 514 -25.87 9.20 0.79
N ALA A 515 -26.89 9.67 1.50
CA ALA A 515 -27.76 10.75 1.02
C ALA A 515 -27.05 12.10 0.87
N GLY A 516 -26.03 12.38 1.69
CA GLY A 516 -25.25 13.63 1.63
C GLY A 516 -23.97 13.53 0.79
N THR A 517 -23.59 12.33 0.35
CA THR A 517 -22.34 12.12 -0.40
C THR A 517 -22.56 12.38 -1.89
N PRO A 518 -21.85 13.33 -2.52
CA PRO A 518 -21.94 13.53 -3.96
C PRO A 518 -21.43 12.29 -4.69
N HIS A 519 -22.20 11.82 -5.68
CA HIS A 519 -21.86 10.67 -6.51
C HIS A 519 -21.44 9.43 -5.71
N PHE A 520 -22.20 9.09 -4.65
CA PHE A 520 -21.91 7.95 -3.79
C PHE A 520 -21.55 6.67 -4.59
N GLY A 521 -20.50 5.98 -4.16
CA GLY A 521 -19.97 4.76 -4.79
C GLY A 521 -19.16 5.01 -6.07
N THR A 522 -18.71 6.23 -6.29
CA THR A 522 -17.83 6.57 -7.41
C THR A 522 -16.36 6.58 -6.98
N ARG A 523 -15.53 5.94 -7.79
CA ARG A 523 -14.07 6.01 -7.70
C ARG A 523 -13.53 7.02 -8.72
N ILE A 524 -12.56 7.84 -8.31
CA ILE A 524 -11.89 8.83 -9.16
C ILE A 524 -10.38 8.67 -8.99
N ASP A 525 -9.66 8.54 -10.10
CA ASP A 525 -8.21 8.43 -10.08
C ASP A 525 -7.55 9.37 -11.08
N GLY A 526 -6.43 9.96 -10.68
CA GLY A 526 -5.60 10.72 -11.59
C GLY A 526 -4.41 11.38 -10.93
N THR A 527 -3.69 12.16 -11.73
CA THR A 527 -2.56 12.98 -11.35
C THR A 527 -2.84 14.43 -11.70
N LEU A 528 -2.83 15.29 -10.69
CA LEU A 528 -2.92 16.73 -10.78
C LEU A 528 -1.66 17.30 -11.42
N ASP A 529 -1.83 18.20 -12.38
CA ASP A 529 -0.76 19.05 -12.89
C ASP A 529 -0.65 20.32 -12.05
N LEU A 530 0.30 20.36 -11.12
CA LEU A 530 0.46 21.48 -10.18
C LEU A 530 1.16 22.70 -10.81
N THR A 531 1.65 22.58 -12.05
CA THR A 531 2.28 23.69 -12.78
C THR A 531 1.27 24.63 -13.41
N SER A 532 0.02 24.17 -13.58
CA SER A 532 -1.09 24.95 -14.09
C SER A 532 -1.84 25.66 -12.96
N GLY A 533 -2.24 26.92 -13.17
CA GLY A 533 -3.07 27.66 -12.20
C GLY A 533 -4.40 26.95 -11.89
N ASN A 534 -4.97 26.24 -12.88
CA ASN A 534 -6.24 25.51 -12.72
C ASN A 534 -6.06 24.10 -12.13
N ARG A 535 -4.83 23.59 -12.04
CA ARG A 535 -4.47 22.25 -11.56
C ARG A 535 -5.38 21.11 -12.05
N PRO A 536 -5.47 20.88 -13.37
CA PRO A 536 -6.33 19.85 -13.93
C PRO A 536 -5.88 18.45 -13.52
N LEU A 537 -6.85 17.53 -13.40
CA LEU A 537 -6.62 16.12 -13.16
C LEU A 537 -6.49 15.37 -14.49
N TYR A 538 -5.38 14.65 -14.67
CA TYR A 538 -5.15 13.77 -15.82
C TYR A 538 -5.03 12.32 -15.39
N ARG A 539 -5.28 11.37 -16.28
CA ARG A 539 -5.07 9.95 -16.00
C ARG A 539 -3.61 9.68 -15.64
N THR A 540 -3.37 8.93 -14.56
CA THR A 540 -2.02 8.63 -14.06
C THR A 540 -1.19 7.86 -15.09
N ASP A 541 -1.78 6.87 -15.75
CA ASP A 541 -1.14 6.04 -16.78
C ASP A 541 -0.93 6.78 -18.12
N ARG A 542 -1.59 7.92 -18.32
CA ARG A 542 -1.56 8.72 -19.57
C ARG A 542 -1.33 10.21 -19.31
N TYR A 543 -0.59 10.52 -18.25
CA TYR A 543 -0.34 11.89 -17.80
C TYR A 543 0.36 12.74 -18.87
N SER A 544 1.34 12.16 -19.56
CA SER A 544 2.09 12.82 -20.64
C SER A 544 1.21 13.26 -21.82
N GLU A 545 0.11 12.55 -22.05
CA GLU A 545 -0.85 12.85 -23.13
C GLU A 545 -1.95 13.81 -22.70
N ARG A 546 -1.95 14.23 -21.42
CA ARG A 546 -2.95 15.11 -20.82
C ARG A 546 -4.36 14.58 -21.08
N LEU A 547 -4.54 13.26 -20.96
CA LEU A 547 -5.85 12.61 -21.03
C LEU A 547 -6.59 12.94 -19.73
N ARG A 548 -7.81 13.48 -19.77
CA ARG A 548 -8.55 13.87 -18.55
C ARG A 548 -8.63 12.72 -17.57
N GLY A 549 -8.67 13.02 -16.26
CA GLY A 549 -8.88 12.04 -15.21
C GLY A 549 -10.14 11.19 -15.46
N ILE A 550 -10.18 10.00 -14.87
CA ILE A 550 -11.25 9.03 -15.07
C ILE A 550 -12.04 8.84 -13.78
N TRP A 551 -13.34 8.62 -13.93
CA TRP A 551 -14.17 8.10 -12.85
C TRP A 551 -14.78 6.75 -13.25
N ARG A 552 -15.00 5.89 -12.24
CA ARG A 552 -15.68 4.60 -12.36
C ARG A 552 -16.74 4.48 -11.28
N ASP A 553 -17.95 4.11 -11.65
CA ASP A 553 -19.09 3.95 -10.75
C ASP A 553 -19.22 2.48 -10.35
N LEU A 554 -19.09 2.21 -9.05
CA LEU A 554 -19.23 0.88 -8.47
C LEU A 554 -20.66 0.61 -8.01
N TYR A 555 -21.48 1.65 -7.89
CA TYR A 555 -22.85 1.57 -7.38
C TYR A 555 -23.86 1.29 -8.50
N ARG A 556 -23.78 2.05 -9.60
CA ARG A 556 -24.73 1.99 -10.71
C ARG A 556 -24.82 0.61 -11.39
N PRO A 557 -23.71 -0.10 -11.69
CA PRO A 557 -23.78 -1.46 -12.20
C PRO A 557 -24.59 -2.40 -11.31
N ALA A 558 -24.42 -2.30 -9.99
CA ALA A 558 -25.13 -3.12 -9.03
C ALA A 558 -26.64 -2.78 -8.97
N GLN A 559 -26.99 -1.49 -9.07
CA GLN A 559 -28.40 -1.08 -9.21
C GLN A 559 -29.06 -1.66 -10.47
N LEU A 560 -28.35 -1.67 -11.60
CA LEU A 560 -28.85 -2.23 -12.85
C LEU A 560 -29.07 -3.75 -12.71
N ARG A 561 -28.14 -4.48 -12.09
CA ARG A 561 -28.32 -5.91 -11.80
C ARG A 561 -29.49 -6.19 -10.87
N ALA A 562 -29.61 -5.42 -9.78
CA ALA A 562 -30.75 -5.53 -8.87
C ALA A 562 -32.10 -5.24 -9.56
N ALA A 563 -32.09 -4.41 -10.61
CA ALA A 563 -33.25 -4.16 -11.47
C ALA A 563 -33.45 -5.22 -12.59
N GLY A 564 -32.68 -6.30 -12.60
CA GLY A 564 -32.80 -7.42 -13.54
C GLY A 564 -32.01 -7.26 -14.85
N SER A 565 -31.00 -6.38 -14.90
CA SER A 565 -30.15 -6.21 -16.08
C SER A 565 -28.88 -7.06 -16.01
N ASP A 566 -28.84 -8.16 -16.76
CA ASP A 566 -27.66 -9.03 -16.89
C ASP A 566 -26.66 -8.57 -17.98
N ASP A 567 -26.98 -7.49 -18.69
CA ASP A 567 -26.13 -6.92 -19.74
C ASP A 567 -24.91 -6.20 -19.14
N LEU A 568 -23.76 -6.88 -19.15
CA LEU A 568 -22.48 -6.37 -18.68
C LEU A 568 -21.96 -5.20 -19.53
N GLU A 569 -22.26 -5.19 -20.83
CA GLU A 569 -21.80 -4.12 -21.74
C GLU A 569 -22.57 -2.83 -21.44
N ARG A 570 -23.85 -2.94 -21.11
CA ARG A 570 -24.65 -1.83 -20.60
C ARG A 570 -24.13 -1.31 -19.27
N GLN A 571 -23.85 -2.21 -18.31
CA GLN A 571 -23.29 -1.84 -17.02
C GLN A 571 -21.96 -1.07 -17.16
N ASP A 572 -21.06 -1.53 -18.04
CA ASP A 572 -19.79 -0.84 -18.32
C ASP A 572 -20.02 0.52 -18.99
N SER A 573 -20.92 0.60 -19.98
CA SER A 573 -21.14 1.84 -20.74
C SER A 573 -21.74 2.98 -19.90
N GLU A 574 -22.50 2.66 -18.84
CA GLU A 574 -23.08 3.63 -17.90
C GLU A 574 -22.16 3.98 -16.72
N SER A 575 -21.04 3.27 -16.51
CA SER A 575 -20.27 3.32 -15.26
C SER A 575 -18.91 3.99 -15.36
N ARG A 576 -18.60 4.68 -16.46
CA ARG A 576 -17.34 5.44 -16.59
C ARG A 576 -17.46 6.70 -17.43
N GLY A 577 -16.48 7.58 -17.25
CA GLY A 577 -16.35 8.81 -18.01
C GLY A 577 -15.16 9.65 -17.56
N SER A 578 -15.12 10.92 -18.00
CA SER A 578 -14.02 11.83 -17.67
C SER A 578 -14.35 12.75 -16.50
N VAL A 579 -13.31 13.34 -15.93
CA VAL A 579 -13.37 14.26 -14.78
C VAL A 579 -12.90 15.64 -15.22
N GLU A 580 -13.72 16.67 -14.96
CA GLU A 580 -13.25 18.05 -14.91
C GLU A 580 -12.90 18.41 -13.48
N TRP A 581 -11.70 18.93 -13.28
CA TRP A 581 -11.14 19.24 -11.98
C TRP A 581 -10.47 20.60 -12.02
N ARG A 582 -10.84 21.52 -11.13
CA ARG A 582 -10.34 22.90 -11.12
C ARG A 582 -10.03 23.38 -9.72
N TYR A 583 -8.86 23.98 -9.54
CA TYR A 583 -8.43 24.55 -8.26
C TYR A 583 -9.16 25.87 -7.96
N GLN A 584 -9.65 25.99 -6.71
CA GLN A 584 -10.39 27.15 -6.21
C GLN A 584 -9.57 27.99 -5.22
N GLY A 585 -8.43 27.48 -4.72
CA GLY A 585 -7.59 28.19 -3.75
C GLY A 585 -7.64 27.60 -2.35
N SER A 586 -7.17 28.39 -1.38
CA SER A 586 -7.15 28.03 0.05
C SER A 586 -8.50 28.21 0.75
N SER A 587 -9.44 28.91 0.11
CA SER A 587 -10.83 29.07 0.53
C SER A 587 -11.74 28.48 -0.53
N CYS A 588 -12.88 27.95 -0.10
CA CYS A 588 -13.87 27.44 -1.03
C CYS A 588 -14.62 28.62 -1.69
N ALA A 589 -14.59 28.67 -3.02
CA ALA A 589 -15.37 29.60 -3.83
C ALA A 589 -16.01 28.77 -4.95
N LEU A 590 -17.24 28.31 -4.72
CA LEU A 590 -18.02 27.53 -5.69
C LEU A 590 -19.41 28.13 -5.79
#